data_AF-A0A7S3RK86-F1
#
_entry.id   AF-A0A7S3RK86-F1
#
_cell.length_a   1.000
_cell.length_b   1.000
_cell.length_c   1.000
_cell.angle_alpha   90.00
_cell.angle_beta   90.00
_cell.angle_gamma   90.00
#
_symmetry.space_group_name_H-M   'P 1'
#
loop_
_entity.id
_entity.type
_entity.pdbx_description
1 polymer ?
#
loop_
_entity_poly.entity_id
_entity_poly.type
_entity_poly.pdbx_seq_one_letter_code
_entity_poly.pdbx_strand_id
1 'polypeptide(L)'
;ERVEREELASKEAERRQLEADLRHRREVERRMHPKTFEDFNVLFKELEAWRLNEAKRIHDSGFDEVSRRAAQRELLHKETKLLQTIDKLKIQAHTQNRDAKIKKRLETMSQPKVWAQGDGETTTVHTPYTTRAKELMDLYSGLRLPL
;
A
#
# COMPACT_ATOMS: atom_id res chain seq x y z
N GLU A 1 33.65 26.97 9.61
CA GLU A 1 32.95 27.75 8.56
C GLU A 1 32.85 27.07 7.18
N ARG A 2 33.87 27.05 6.31
CA ARG A 2 33.75 26.42 4.97
C ARG A 2 33.57 24.90 5.04
N VAL A 3 34.38 24.22 5.85
CA VAL A 3 34.32 22.75 6.03
C VAL A 3 32.99 22.31 6.66
N GLU A 4 32.47 23.02 7.67
CA GLU A 4 31.14 22.72 8.24
C GLU A 4 30.01 22.91 7.23
N ARG A 5 30.08 23.92 6.36
CA ARG A 5 29.08 24.13 5.30
C ARG A 5 29.12 23.01 4.25
N GLU A 6 30.31 22.50 3.94
CA GLU A 6 30.52 21.38 3.03
C GLU A 6 30.02 20.05 3.63
N GLU A 7 30.27 19.81 4.92
CA GLU A 7 29.74 18.65 5.64
C GLU A 7 28.22 18.69 5.78
N LEU A 8 27.63 19.86 6.05
CA LEU A 8 26.18 20.05 6.07
C LEU A 8 25.57 19.81 4.68
N ALA A 9 26.19 20.32 3.62
CA ALA A 9 25.73 20.09 2.25
C ALA A 9 25.82 18.62 1.84
N SER A 10 26.89 17.91 2.24
CA SER A 10 27.03 16.46 2.01
C SER A 10 25.96 15.67 2.76
N LYS A 11 25.74 15.96 4.06
CA LYS A 11 24.67 15.31 4.85
C LYS A 11 23.28 15.57 4.29
N GLU A 12 23.03 16.78 3.78
CA GLU A 12 21.75 17.12 3.17
C GLU A 12 21.56 16.42 1.82
N ALA A 13 22.62 16.29 1.02
CA ALA A 13 22.61 15.52 -0.23
C ALA A 13 22.38 14.02 0.03
N GLU A 14 23.05 13.43 1.02
CA GLU A 14 22.80 12.05 1.46
C GLU A 14 21.36 11.85 1.93
N ARG A 15 20.82 12.80 2.70
CA ARG A 15 19.39 12.77 3.10
C ARG A 15 18.46 12.79 1.90
N ARG A 16 18.72 13.66 0.91
CA ARG A 16 17.92 13.74 -0.32
C ARG A 16 18.00 12.46 -1.15
N GLN A 17 19.18 11.85 -1.26
CA GLN A 17 19.35 10.57 -1.96
C GLN A 17 18.62 9.44 -1.22
N LEU A 18 18.77 9.35 0.10
CA LEU A 18 18.04 8.36 0.90
C LEU A 18 16.52 8.56 0.78
N GLU A 19 16.03 9.79 0.81
CA GLU A 19 14.61 10.09 0.61
C GLU A 19 14.14 9.70 -0.80
N ALA A 20 14.94 9.93 -1.84
CA ALA A 20 14.64 9.53 -3.21
C ALA A 20 14.59 7.99 -3.35
N ASP A 21 15.56 7.28 -2.79
CA ASP A 21 15.60 5.81 -2.78
C ASP A 21 14.40 5.22 -2.03
N LEU A 22 14.04 5.81 -0.88
CA LEU A 22 12.85 5.41 -0.12
C LEU A 22 11.56 5.70 -0.90
N ARG A 23 11.49 6.78 -1.67
CA ARG A 23 10.34 7.06 -2.55
C ARG A 23 10.27 6.02 -3.67
N HIS A 24 11.38 5.73 -4.33
CA HIS A 24 11.43 4.74 -5.39
C HIS A 24 11.05 3.34 -4.89
N ARG A 25 11.60 2.90 -3.75
CA ARG A 25 11.22 1.62 -3.13
C ARG A 25 9.73 1.56 -2.80
N ARG A 26 9.14 2.65 -2.27
CA ARG A 26 7.69 2.71 -2.01
C ARG A 26 6.87 2.63 -3.29
N GLU A 27 7.31 3.27 -4.37
CA GLU A 27 6.61 3.20 -5.65
C GLU A 27 6.67 1.78 -6.25
N VAL A 28 7.83 1.13 -6.18
CA VAL A 28 7.98 -0.28 -6.57
C VAL A 28 7.10 -1.18 -5.70
N GLU A 29 7.11 -1.01 -4.38
CA GLU A 29 6.25 -1.81 -3.49
C GLU A 29 4.76 -1.59 -3.79
N ARG A 30 4.33 -0.36 -4.09
CA ARG A 30 2.94 -0.05 -4.46
C ARG A 30 2.51 -0.69 -5.77
N ARG A 31 3.41 -0.80 -6.75
CA ARG A 31 3.17 -1.51 -8.01
C ARG A 31 3.13 -3.03 -7.82
N MET A 32 3.98 -3.57 -6.95
CA MET A 32 4.07 -5.01 -6.69
C MET A 32 2.98 -5.52 -5.73
N HIS A 33 2.57 -4.69 -4.77
CA HIS A 33 1.61 -5.04 -3.71
C HIS A 33 0.68 -3.83 -3.42
N PRO A 34 -0.31 -3.55 -4.29
CA PRO A 34 -1.24 -2.45 -4.08
C PRO A 34 -2.07 -2.70 -2.81
N LYS A 35 -1.92 -1.83 -1.81
CA LYS A 35 -2.63 -1.94 -0.52
C LYS A 35 -3.69 -0.87 -0.36
N THR A 36 -3.51 0.30 -0.95
CA THR A 36 -4.40 1.45 -0.79
C THR A 36 -5.26 1.69 -2.04
N PHE A 37 -6.37 2.42 -1.86
CA PHE A 37 -7.24 2.81 -2.98
C PHE A 37 -6.49 3.65 -4.03
N GLU A 38 -5.57 4.50 -3.57
CA GLU A 38 -4.72 5.32 -4.45
C GLU A 38 -3.82 4.46 -5.33
N ASP A 39 -3.25 3.38 -4.77
CA ASP A 39 -2.40 2.46 -5.54
C ASP A 39 -3.21 1.76 -6.64
N PHE A 40 -4.44 1.32 -6.34
CA PHE A 40 -5.34 0.76 -7.35
C PHE A 40 -5.76 1.78 -8.41
N ASN A 41 -5.98 3.04 -8.04
CA ASN A 41 -6.30 4.09 -9.01
C ASN A 41 -5.17 4.33 -10.01
N VAL A 42 -3.91 4.25 -9.58
CA VAL A 42 -2.75 4.33 -10.48
C VAL A 42 -2.77 3.16 -11.47
N LEU A 43 -3.00 1.94 -10.98
CA LEU A 43 -3.11 0.75 -11.86
C LEU A 43 -4.25 0.87 -12.88
N PHE A 44 -5.42 1.38 -12.47
CA PHE A 44 -6.53 1.60 -13.40
C PHE A 44 -6.21 2.66 -14.45
N LYS A 45 -5.53 3.75 -14.08
CA LYS A 45 -5.09 4.78 -15.04
C LYS A 45 -4.07 4.24 -16.03
N GLU A 46 -3.11 3.45 -15.57
CA GLU A 46 -2.11 2.79 -16.44
C GLU A 46 -2.79 1.80 -17.40
N LEU A 47 -3.77 1.01 -16.92
CA LEU A 47 -4.57 0.10 -17.73
C LEU A 47 -5.40 0.84 -18.80
N GLU A 48 -6.04 1.95 -18.42
CA GLU A 48 -6.81 2.77 -19.35
C GLU A 48 -5.91 3.38 -20.43
N ALA A 49 -4.75 3.92 -20.05
CA ALA A 49 -3.77 4.44 -20.99
C ALA A 49 -3.26 3.36 -21.96
N TRP A 50 -2.98 2.15 -21.45
CA TRP A 50 -2.62 1.01 -22.27
C TRP A 50 -3.73 0.66 -23.27
N ARG A 51 -4.99 0.56 -22.82
CA ARG A 51 -6.14 0.26 -23.67
C ARG A 51 -6.30 1.29 -24.78
N LEU A 52 -6.18 2.58 -24.46
CA LEU A 52 -6.30 3.67 -25.44
C LEU A 52 -5.18 3.61 -26.48
N ASN A 53 -3.93 3.38 -26.05
CA ASN A 53 -2.80 3.25 -26.97
C ASN A 53 -2.94 2.03 -27.88
N GLU A 54 -3.39 0.91 -27.33
CA GLU A 54 -3.60 -0.33 -28.06
C GLU A 54 -4.76 -0.23 -29.05
N ALA A 55 -5.86 0.42 -28.65
CA ALA A 55 -6.98 0.72 -29.54
C ALA A 55 -6.59 1.66 -30.69
N LYS A 56 -5.79 2.70 -30.41
CA LYS A 56 -5.21 3.58 -31.45
C LYS A 56 -4.32 2.78 -32.39
N ARG A 57 -3.46 1.91 -31.86
CA ARG A 57 -2.59 1.04 -32.67
C ARG A 57 -3.39 0.14 -33.62
N ILE A 58 -4.49 -0.47 -33.15
CA ILE A 58 -5.38 -1.31 -33.98
C ILE A 58 -6.12 -0.47 -35.04
N HIS A 59 -6.48 0.77 -34.71
CA HIS A 59 -7.12 1.68 -35.65
C HIS A 59 -6.16 2.12 -36.77
N ASP A 60 -4.91 2.46 -36.42
CA ASP A 60 -3.94 3.04 -37.35
C ASP A 60 -3.20 2.00 -38.21
N SER A 61 -3.29 0.71 -37.85
CA SER A 61 -2.59 -0.39 -38.55
C SER A 61 -3.22 -0.79 -39.88
N GLY A 62 -4.34 -0.17 -40.29
CA GLY A 62 -4.93 -0.36 -41.62
C GLY A 62 -5.46 -1.77 -41.90
N PHE A 63 -5.77 -2.55 -40.86
CA PHE A 63 -6.30 -3.91 -41.02
C PHE A 63 -7.66 -3.95 -41.74
N ASP A 64 -7.88 -5.05 -42.46
CA ASP A 64 -9.19 -5.46 -42.96
C ASP A 64 -10.22 -5.58 -41.83
N GLU A 65 -11.51 -5.42 -42.16
CA GLU A 65 -12.58 -5.36 -41.16
C GLU A 65 -12.65 -6.64 -40.30
N VAL A 66 -12.39 -7.82 -40.88
CA VAL A 66 -12.41 -9.09 -40.15
C VAL A 66 -11.23 -9.16 -39.17
N SER A 67 -10.03 -8.83 -39.62
CA SER A 67 -8.82 -8.82 -38.80
C SER A 67 -8.88 -7.77 -37.69
N ARG A 68 -9.47 -6.60 -37.97
CA ARG A 68 -9.72 -5.54 -36.98
C ARG A 68 -10.65 -6.01 -35.87
N ARG A 69 -11.77 -6.66 -36.21
CA ARG A 69 -12.71 -7.22 -35.23
C ARG A 69 -12.05 -8.31 -34.38
N ALA A 70 -11.20 -9.16 -34.98
CA ALA A 70 -10.45 -10.17 -34.24
C ALA A 70 -9.47 -9.52 -33.24
N ALA A 71 -8.68 -8.53 -33.67
CA ALA A 71 -7.75 -7.80 -32.81
C ALA A 71 -8.46 -7.06 -31.66
N GLN A 72 -9.62 -6.47 -31.92
CA GLN A 72 -10.46 -5.85 -30.89
C GLN A 72 -10.97 -6.87 -29.86
N ARG A 73 -11.37 -8.08 -30.28
CA ARG A 73 -11.78 -9.16 -29.37
C ARG A 73 -10.61 -9.61 -28.50
N GLU A 74 -9.42 -9.73 -29.06
CA GLU A 74 -8.22 -10.04 -28.27
C GLU A 74 -7.88 -8.94 -27.26
N LEU A 75 -8.00 -7.66 -27.65
CA LEU A 75 -7.80 -6.53 -26.76
C LEU A 75 -8.77 -6.59 -25.56
N LEU A 76 -10.06 -6.78 -25.82
CA LEU A 76 -11.07 -6.90 -24.78
C LEU A 76 -10.81 -8.11 -23.85
N HIS A 77 -10.35 -9.23 -24.41
CA HIS A 77 -10.00 -10.40 -23.61
C HIS A 77 -8.83 -10.11 -22.67
N LYS A 78 -7.79 -9.44 -23.17
CA LYS A 78 -6.63 -9.01 -22.37
C LYS A 78 -7.04 -8.02 -21.28
N GLU A 79 -7.85 -7.01 -21.60
CA GLU A 79 -8.41 -6.04 -20.64
C GLU A 79 -9.19 -6.75 -19.53
N THR A 80 -10.10 -7.66 -19.89
CA THR A 80 -10.91 -8.42 -18.91
C THR A 80 -10.03 -9.24 -17.98
N LYS A 81 -9.00 -9.90 -18.51
CA LYS A 81 -8.06 -10.69 -17.72
C LYS A 81 -7.27 -9.80 -16.74
N LEU A 82 -6.82 -8.62 -17.18
CA LEU A 82 -6.14 -7.66 -16.32
C LEU A 82 -7.07 -7.12 -15.21
N LEU A 83 -8.31 -6.76 -15.54
CA LEU A 83 -9.31 -6.34 -14.55
C LEU A 83 -9.56 -7.44 -13.50
N GLN A 84 -9.74 -8.69 -13.94
CA GLN A 84 -9.89 -9.82 -13.02
C GLN A 84 -8.68 -10.00 -12.09
N THR A 85 -7.46 -9.78 -12.58
CA THR A 85 -6.27 -9.83 -11.71
C THR A 85 -6.24 -8.69 -10.72
N ILE A 86 -6.62 -7.48 -11.12
CA ILE A 86 -6.72 -6.32 -10.23
C ILE A 86 -7.77 -6.58 -9.14
N ASP A 87 -8.92 -7.16 -9.48
CA ASP A 87 -9.96 -7.50 -8.51
C ASP A 87 -9.49 -8.55 -7.49
N LYS A 88 -8.76 -9.58 -7.93
CA LYS A 88 -8.14 -10.55 -7.01
C LYS A 88 -7.17 -9.88 -6.05
N LEU A 89 -6.30 -9.00 -6.56
CA LEU A 89 -5.38 -8.22 -5.73
C LEU A 89 -6.12 -7.34 -4.73
N LYS A 90 -7.24 -6.73 -5.14
CA LYS A 90 -8.08 -5.90 -4.28
C LYS A 90 -8.70 -6.71 -3.14
N ILE A 91 -9.19 -7.92 -3.42
CA ILE A 91 -9.72 -8.83 -2.39
C ILE A 91 -8.61 -9.21 -1.41
N GLN A 92 -7.44 -9.61 -1.91
CA GLN A 92 -6.29 -9.97 -1.07
C GLN A 92 -5.78 -8.79 -0.23
N ALA A 93 -5.68 -7.60 -0.80
CA ALA A 93 -5.31 -6.39 -0.08
C ALA A 93 -6.35 -6.07 1.00
N HIS A 94 -7.65 -6.23 0.70
CA HIS A 94 -8.71 -5.99 1.67
C HIS A 94 -8.65 -6.97 2.86
N THR A 95 -8.40 -8.26 2.62
CA THR A 95 -8.24 -9.23 3.72
C THR A 95 -7.02 -8.91 4.58
N GLN A 96 -5.86 -8.66 3.97
CA GLN A 96 -4.64 -8.27 4.69
C GLN A 96 -4.80 -6.96 5.48
N ASN A 97 -5.42 -5.94 4.87
CA ASN A 97 -5.70 -4.67 5.53
C ASN A 97 -6.68 -4.82 6.68
N ARG A 98 -7.70 -5.69 6.54
CA ARG A 98 -8.63 -6.01 7.62
C ARG A 98 -7.90 -6.63 8.80
N ASP A 99 -7.01 -7.58 8.54
CA ASP A 99 -6.19 -8.22 9.58
C ASP A 99 -5.27 -7.22 10.29
N ALA A 100 -4.59 -6.37 9.52
CA ALA A 100 -3.76 -5.30 10.08
C ALA A 100 -4.58 -4.31 10.91
N LYS A 101 -5.79 -3.95 10.47
CA LYS A 101 -6.72 -3.08 11.23
C LYS A 101 -7.17 -3.73 12.54
N ILE A 102 -7.50 -5.03 12.52
CA ILE A 102 -7.89 -5.77 13.73
C ILE A 102 -6.71 -5.79 14.70
N LYS A 103 -5.51 -6.16 14.24
CA LYS A 103 -4.30 -6.16 15.06
C LYS A 103 -4.03 -4.79 15.68
N LYS A 104 -4.01 -3.72 14.87
CA LYS A 104 -3.82 -2.34 15.35
C LYS A 104 -4.86 -1.92 16.38
N ARG A 105 -6.12 -2.32 16.19
CA ARG A 105 -7.20 -2.06 17.16
C ARG A 105 -6.93 -2.75 18.49
N LEU A 106 -6.57 -4.03 18.47
CA LEU A 106 -6.22 -4.79 19.68
C LEU A 106 -5.01 -4.19 20.41
N GLU A 107 -3.98 -3.78 19.67
CA GLU A 107 -2.81 -3.07 20.20
C GLU A 107 -3.20 -1.75 20.86
N THR A 108 -4.07 -0.96 20.22
CA THR A 108 -4.53 0.32 20.78
C THR A 108 -5.35 0.11 22.06
N MET A 109 -6.10 -0.99 22.15
CA MET A 109 -6.89 -1.32 23.35
C MET A 109 -6.02 -1.84 24.51
N SER A 110 -4.88 -2.47 24.21
CA SER A 110 -3.94 -2.98 25.23
C SER A 110 -2.89 -1.95 25.67
N GLN A 111 -2.77 -0.82 24.97
CA GLN A 111 -1.86 0.25 25.33
C GLN A 111 -2.17 0.85 26.72
N PRO A 112 -1.13 1.18 27.51
CA PRO A 112 -1.30 1.87 28.78
C PRO A 112 -1.92 3.25 28.56
N LYS A 113 -2.71 3.71 29.54
CA LYS A 113 -3.24 5.08 29.51
C LYS A 113 -2.15 6.05 29.96
N VAL A 114 -1.98 7.14 29.23
CA VAL A 114 -1.08 8.23 29.61
C VAL A 114 -1.90 9.27 30.36
N TRP A 115 -1.56 9.54 31.61
CA TRP A 115 -2.18 10.60 32.41
C TRP A 115 -1.20 11.77 32.51
N ALA A 116 -1.66 12.96 32.12
CA ALA A 116 -0.89 14.18 32.29
C ALA A 116 -1.04 14.66 33.75
N GLN A 117 0.08 14.83 34.43
CA GLN A 117 0.11 15.50 35.72
C GLN A 117 0.11 17.02 35.54
N GLY A 118 -0.33 17.77 36.56
CA GLY A 118 -0.35 19.23 36.55
C GLY A 118 1.01 19.88 36.29
N ASP A 119 2.11 19.16 36.57
CA ASP A 119 3.49 19.64 36.42
C ASP A 119 4.09 19.40 35.01
N GLY A 120 3.29 18.91 34.06
CA GLY A 120 3.74 18.61 32.69
C GLY A 120 4.41 17.23 32.53
N GLU A 121 4.60 16.49 33.62
CA GLU A 121 5.06 15.10 33.58
C GLU A 121 3.91 14.16 33.19
N THR A 122 4.20 13.16 32.34
CA THR A 122 3.20 12.17 31.89
C THR A 122 3.49 10.79 32.49
N THR A 123 2.54 10.25 33.24
CA THR A 123 2.64 8.90 33.84
C THR A 123 1.87 7.89 33.01
N THR A 124 2.51 6.79 32.65
CA THR A 124 1.88 5.65 31.97
C THR A 124 1.29 4.68 33.00
N VAL A 125 -0.04 4.53 33.01
CA VAL A 125 -0.75 3.66 33.95
C VAL A 125 -1.37 2.47 33.21
N HIS A 126 -1.03 1.27 33.66
CA HIS A 126 -1.74 0.05 33.29
C HIS A 126 -2.96 -0.12 34.18
N THR A 127 -4.14 0.08 33.61
CA THR A 127 -5.41 -0.23 34.28
C THR A 127 -5.70 -1.74 34.19
N PRO A 128 -6.52 -2.31 35.09
CA PRO A 128 -6.97 -3.70 34.97
C PRO A 128 -7.59 -4.01 33.60
N TYR A 129 -8.27 -3.03 32.99
CA TYR A 129 -8.84 -3.16 31.65
C TYR A 129 -7.79 -3.28 30.54
N THR A 130 -6.73 -2.47 30.59
CA THR A 130 -5.64 -2.53 29.60
C THR A 130 -4.83 -3.82 29.74
N THR A 131 -4.64 -4.32 30.97
CA THR A 131 -4.00 -5.63 31.22
C THR A 131 -4.86 -6.77 30.67
N ARG A 132 -6.16 -6.78 30.98
CA ARG A 132 -7.09 -7.78 30.43
C ARG A 132 -7.20 -7.71 28.90
N ALA A 133 -7.17 -6.51 28.32
CA ALA A 133 -7.16 -6.35 26.86
C ALA A 133 -5.90 -6.94 26.23
N LYS A 134 -4.75 -6.83 26.90
CA LYS A 134 -3.50 -7.48 26.47
C LYS A 134 -3.62 -9.00 26.51
N GLU A 135 -4.12 -9.57 27.60
CA GLU A 135 -4.35 -11.02 27.70
C GLU A 135 -5.29 -11.54 26.60
N LEU A 136 -6.38 -10.82 26.32
CA LEU A 136 -7.33 -11.17 25.25
C LEU A 136 -6.69 -11.07 23.86
N MET A 137 -5.82 -10.09 23.64
CA MET A 137 -5.06 -9.97 22.39
C MET A 137 -4.11 -11.15 22.21
N ASP A 138 -3.41 -11.55 23.27
CA ASP A 138 -2.48 -12.68 23.25
C ASP A 138 -3.23 -13.99 22.94
N LEU A 139 -4.39 -14.21 23.58
CA LEU A 139 -5.28 -15.34 23.28
C LEU A 139 -5.79 -15.32 21.82
N TYR A 140 -6.22 -14.16 21.32
CA TYR A 140 -6.64 -14.00 19.92
C TYR A 140 -5.52 -14.36 18.95
N SER A 141 -4.29 -13.93 19.26
CA SER A 141 -3.12 -14.28 18.45
C SER A 141 -2.81 -15.77 18.51
N GLY A 142 -2.87 -16.38 19.69
CA GLY A 142 -2.67 -17.82 19.91
C GLY A 142 -3.64 -18.70 19.13
N LEU A 143 -4.92 -18.34 19.10
CA LEU A 143 -5.95 -19.05 18.33
C LEU A 143 -5.74 -18.96 16.81
N ARG A 144 -4.96 -17.99 16.35
CA ARG A 144 -4.74 -17.70 14.93
C ARG A 144 -3.46 -18.34 14.40
N LEU A 145 -2.61 -18.93 15.25
CA LEU A 145 -1.47 -19.71 14.77
C LEU A 145 -1.99 -20.99 14.09
N PRO A 146 -1.43 -21.37 12.93
CA PRO A 146 -1.69 -22.69 12.37
C PRO A 146 -1.15 -23.75 13.34
N LEU A 147 -1.95 -24.78 13.60
CA LEU A 147 -1.56 -25.98 14.35
C LEU A 147 -0.40 -26.70 13.68
#